data_AF-I0R4Q4-F1
#
_entry.id   AF-I0R4Q4-F1
#
_cell.length_a   1.000
_cell.length_b   1.000
_cell.length_c   1.000
_cell.angle_alpha   90.00
_cell.angle_beta   90.00
_cell.angle_gamma   90.00
#
_symmetry.space_group_name_H-M   'P 1'
#
loop_
_entity.id
_entity.type
_entity.pdbx_description
1 polymer ?
#
loop_
_entity_poly.entity_id
_entity_poly.type
_entity_poly.pdbx_seq_one_letter_code
_entity_poly.pdbx_strand_id
1 'polypeptide(L)'
;MLTKNLKDKSVFIIFIMFSIILSIVVDLKGHFVIKEGVVVNYRVGIMDRIKGEIAITIPEGVTAIGDYAFANNKIINTIVIPSGVEEIGKFSFMNCSNLKEISIPHSVEYMKEGTFYKCTNLENINLSSSIKSIENETFLGCDRLQIIELPDTLEQIGDKAFYECTSLENIKFSPSLKRIGKFSFSNTKLKEVNIPSSVEMIKESAFYECTSLESINLPSEMKIIENKTFSNCDKLKFVKLPDLLEQVGDYAFYNCKSLEGIVFPDLLKSIGVFSFSNTKLKNIIIPDSVMEIRTSAFRECVELGEIKLPDSLKTIEEEILYNCSSLKEIEIPEGIKEIGTLAFYDCVNLENIIVPNSVEKFGSNCFSETKWIENIPVNEDGLKIYRDILLEATDIQENLVINPNINFIVGGVFQDFEKLESIVLPNNIKCIEEYTFQNCINLESIEIPSGVNG
;
A
#
# COMPACT_ATOMS: atom_id res chain seq x y z
N MET A 1 33.11 68.03 -42.38
CA MET A 1 32.20 66.87 -42.53
C MET A 1 32.70 65.62 -41.79
N LEU A 2 34.02 65.34 -41.74
CA LEU A 2 34.59 64.17 -41.03
C LEU A 2 34.43 64.16 -39.49
N THR A 3 34.43 65.31 -38.83
CA THR A 3 34.33 65.40 -37.35
C THR A 3 32.93 65.15 -36.79
N LYS A 4 31.87 65.35 -37.59
CA LYS A 4 30.48 65.08 -37.19
C LYS A 4 30.18 63.58 -37.15
N ASN A 5 30.74 62.84 -38.12
CA ASN A 5 30.56 61.39 -38.27
C ASN A 5 31.32 60.57 -37.19
N LEU A 6 32.46 61.09 -36.69
CA LEU A 6 33.18 60.50 -35.56
C LEU A 6 32.43 60.67 -34.23
N LYS A 7 31.84 61.85 -33.98
CA LYS A 7 31.03 62.10 -32.77
C LYS A 7 29.80 61.20 -32.71
N ASP A 8 29.09 61.01 -33.82
CA ASP A 8 27.91 60.13 -33.86
C ASP A 8 28.27 58.65 -33.63
N LYS A 9 29.41 58.18 -34.17
CA LYS A 9 29.93 56.82 -33.87
C LYS A 9 30.36 56.66 -32.41
N SER A 10 31.02 57.65 -31.82
CA SER A 10 31.41 57.62 -30.40
C SER A 10 30.21 57.60 -29.47
N VAL A 11 29.17 58.39 -29.75
CA VAL A 11 27.92 58.40 -28.98
C VAL A 11 27.19 57.07 -29.10
N PHE A 12 27.16 56.48 -30.30
CA PHE A 12 26.55 55.16 -30.53
C PHE A 12 27.31 54.04 -29.78
N ILE A 13 28.64 54.04 -29.78
CA ILE A 13 29.46 53.08 -29.02
C ILE A 13 29.26 53.24 -27.51
N ILE A 14 29.21 54.48 -27.01
CA ILE A 14 28.93 54.75 -25.58
C ILE A 14 27.54 54.27 -25.20
N PHE A 15 26.54 54.46 -26.05
CA PHE A 15 25.19 53.96 -25.83
C PHE A 15 25.14 52.43 -25.79
N ILE A 16 25.84 51.75 -26.71
CA ILE A 16 25.97 50.29 -26.69
C ILE A 16 26.69 49.81 -25.42
N MET A 17 27.82 50.41 -25.06
CA MET A 17 28.56 50.07 -23.84
C MET A 17 27.70 50.29 -22.58
N PHE A 18 26.96 51.40 -22.52
CA PHE A 18 26.05 51.69 -21.41
C PHE A 18 24.90 50.67 -21.34
N SER A 19 24.30 50.30 -22.48
CA SER A 19 23.27 49.27 -22.55
C SER A 19 23.80 47.88 -22.14
N ILE A 20 25.03 47.54 -22.53
CA ILE A 20 25.67 46.28 -22.12
C ILE A 20 25.98 46.29 -20.62
N ILE A 21 26.55 47.37 -20.09
CA ILE A 21 26.82 47.52 -18.66
C ILE A 21 25.52 47.47 -17.85
N LEU A 22 24.47 48.16 -18.31
CA LEU A 22 23.17 48.15 -17.66
C LEU A 22 22.57 46.74 -17.68
N SER A 23 22.65 46.00 -18.80
CA SER A 23 22.21 44.61 -18.89
C SER A 23 22.99 43.70 -17.93
N ILE A 24 24.32 43.84 -17.86
CA ILE A 24 25.17 43.05 -16.97
C ILE A 24 24.84 43.36 -15.50
N VAL A 25 24.63 44.63 -15.15
CA VAL A 25 24.28 45.05 -13.79
C VAL A 25 22.91 44.53 -13.36
N VAL A 26 21.93 44.49 -14.28
CA VAL A 26 20.60 43.91 -14.03
C VAL A 26 20.66 42.40 -13.77
N ASP A 27 21.65 41.70 -14.33
CA ASP A 27 21.86 40.26 -14.10
C ASP A 27 22.71 39.93 -12.85
N LEU A 28 23.26 40.93 -12.15
CA LEU A 28 24.07 40.69 -10.94
C LEU A 28 23.23 40.21 -9.75
N LYS A 29 22.06 40.83 -9.52
CA LYS A 29 21.11 40.47 -8.46
C LYS A 29 19.84 39.91 -9.06
N GLY A 30 19.20 38.98 -8.37
CA GLY A 30 17.95 38.42 -8.82
C GLY A 30 16.81 39.44 -8.82
N HIS A 31 15.85 39.22 -9.70
CA HIS A 31 14.71 40.11 -9.88
C HIS A 31 13.45 39.34 -10.26
N PHE A 32 12.31 39.87 -9.81
CA PHE A 32 10.99 39.34 -10.14
C PHE A 32 10.60 39.72 -11.57
N VAL A 33 9.98 38.79 -12.28
CA VAL A 33 9.24 39.05 -13.52
C VAL A 33 7.76 39.06 -13.15
N ILE A 34 7.17 40.26 -13.14
CA ILE A 34 5.77 40.48 -12.77
C ILE A 34 5.00 40.92 -14.02
N LYS A 35 3.85 40.29 -14.27
CA LYS A 35 2.93 40.65 -15.35
C LYS A 35 1.53 40.80 -14.76
N GLU A 36 0.94 41.98 -14.92
CA GLU A 36 -0.45 42.24 -14.47
C GLU A 36 -0.69 41.88 -12.99
N GLY A 37 0.28 42.17 -12.11
CA GLY A 37 0.19 41.84 -10.68
C GLY A 37 0.55 40.38 -10.33
N VAL A 38 0.91 39.55 -11.32
CA VAL A 38 1.27 38.14 -11.12
C VAL A 38 2.78 37.95 -11.21
N VAL A 39 3.41 37.31 -10.21
CA VAL A 39 4.80 36.85 -10.32
C VAL A 39 4.82 35.63 -11.24
N VAL A 40 5.42 35.76 -12.43
CA VAL A 40 5.50 34.66 -13.40
C VAL A 40 6.87 34.00 -13.43
N ASN A 41 7.91 34.64 -12.86
CA ASN A 41 9.25 34.08 -12.74
C ASN A 41 10.07 34.86 -11.69
N TYR A 42 11.05 34.21 -11.05
CA TYR A 42 12.17 34.87 -10.38
C TYR A 42 13.49 34.53 -11.06
N ARG A 43 14.11 35.51 -11.71
CA ARG A 43 15.41 35.34 -12.35
C ARG A 43 16.51 35.47 -11.31
N VAL A 44 17.24 34.39 -11.09
CA VAL A 44 18.38 34.36 -10.16
C VAL A 44 19.59 35.08 -10.76
N GLY A 45 20.11 36.08 -10.05
CA GLY A 45 21.29 36.84 -10.46
C GLY A 45 22.61 36.08 -10.22
N ILE A 46 23.68 36.52 -10.89
CA ILE A 46 25.00 35.88 -10.81
C ILE A 46 25.52 35.85 -9.37
N MET A 47 25.38 36.95 -8.62
CA MET A 47 25.86 37.04 -7.23
C MET A 47 25.05 36.15 -6.29
N ASP A 48 23.76 35.94 -6.56
CA ASP A 48 22.92 35.05 -5.76
C ASP A 48 23.36 33.59 -5.92
N ARG A 49 23.74 33.19 -7.13
CA ARG A 49 24.31 31.85 -7.38
C ARG A 49 25.63 31.63 -6.63
N ILE A 50 26.47 32.67 -6.56
CA ILE A 50 27.75 32.62 -5.84
C ILE A 50 27.51 32.48 -4.33
N LYS A 51 26.51 33.17 -3.78
CA LYS A 51 26.14 33.05 -2.36
C LYS A 51 25.62 31.66 -2.01
N GLY A 52 24.95 30.98 -2.93
CA GLY A 52 24.39 29.64 -2.73
C GLY A 52 23.07 29.61 -1.93
N GLU A 53 22.76 30.67 -1.19
CA GLU A 53 21.47 30.87 -0.53
C GLU A 53 21.04 32.35 -0.50
N ILE A 54 19.73 32.60 -0.62
CA ILE A 54 19.14 33.94 -0.56
C ILE A 54 17.78 33.94 0.14
N ALA A 55 17.44 35.10 0.73
CA ALA A 55 16.10 35.44 1.19
C ALA A 55 15.49 36.52 0.29
N ILE A 56 14.21 36.39 -0.04
CA ILE A 56 13.51 37.34 -0.92
C ILE A 56 12.15 37.75 -0.36
N THR A 57 11.69 38.95 -0.73
CA THR A 57 10.36 39.47 -0.39
C THR A 57 9.64 39.82 -1.68
N ILE A 58 8.49 39.21 -1.93
CA ILE A 58 7.65 39.56 -3.09
C ILE A 58 7.11 40.99 -2.88
N PRO A 59 7.19 41.88 -3.89
CA PRO A 59 6.73 43.27 -3.75
C PRO A 59 5.24 43.39 -3.41
N GLU A 60 4.89 44.41 -2.62
CA GLU A 60 3.48 44.79 -2.38
C GLU A 60 2.75 45.08 -3.69
N GLY A 61 1.45 44.79 -3.72
CA GLY A 61 0.59 44.94 -4.91
C GLY A 61 0.61 43.75 -5.87
N VAL A 62 1.41 42.72 -5.60
CA VAL A 62 1.27 41.41 -6.26
C VAL A 62 0.02 40.71 -5.74
N THR A 63 -0.81 40.23 -6.67
CA THR A 63 -2.09 39.56 -6.38
C THR A 63 -2.01 38.04 -6.55
N ALA A 64 -1.04 37.52 -7.30
CA ALA A 64 -0.88 36.09 -7.50
C ALA A 64 0.58 35.67 -7.76
N ILE A 65 0.88 34.41 -7.46
CA ILE A 65 2.08 33.70 -7.91
C ILE A 65 1.65 32.73 -9.00
N GLY A 66 2.17 32.90 -10.21
CA GLY A 66 1.83 32.05 -11.35
C GLY A 66 2.39 30.63 -11.24
N ASP A 67 1.87 29.76 -12.10
CA ASP A 67 2.37 28.39 -12.22
C ASP A 67 3.89 28.39 -12.50
N TYR A 68 4.61 27.49 -11.84
CA TYR A 68 6.07 27.32 -11.97
C TYR A 68 6.93 28.57 -11.66
N ALA A 69 6.37 29.65 -11.08
CA ALA A 69 7.06 30.94 -10.96
C ALA A 69 8.44 30.88 -10.24
N PHE A 70 8.60 29.98 -9.28
CA PHE A 70 9.84 29.73 -8.55
C PHE A 70 10.37 28.31 -8.78
N ALA A 71 9.82 27.55 -9.72
CA ALA A 71 10.19 26.15 -9.93
C ALA A 71 11.70 25.98 -10.21
N ASN A 72 12.28 24.95 -9.59
CA ASN A 72 13.70 24.61 -9.60
C ASN A 72 14.61 25.70 -9.03
N ASN A 73 14.08 26.65 -8.24
CA ASN A 73 14.92 27.60 -7.54
C ASN A 73 15.57 26.94 -6.31
N LYS A 74 16.79 26.45 -6.52
CA LYS A 74 17.57 25.72 -5.51
C LYS A 74 18.38 26.63 -4.59
N ILE A 75 18.17 27.95 -4.59
CA ILE A 75 18.94 28.88 -3.76
C ILE A 75 18.08 29.72 -2.81
N ILE A 76 16.79 29.90 -3.10
CA ILE A 76 15.90 30.60 -2.16
C ILE A 76 15.75 29.73 -0.92
N ASN A 77 16.18 30.25 0.23
CA ASN A 77 16.00 29.59 1.53
C ASN A 77 14.79 30.13 2.29
N THR A 78 14.39 31.37 2.00
CA THR A 78 13.29 32.09 2.65
C THR A 78 12.58 32.98 1.63
N ILE A 79 11.25 32.95 1.64
CA ILE A 79 10.43 33.85 0.83
C ILE A 79 9.30 34.45 1.67
N VAL A 80 9.16 35.77 1.60
CA VAL A 80 8.04 36.50 2.20
C VAL A 80 7.01 36.80 1.11
N ILE A 81 5.79 36.27 1.30
CA ILE A 81 4.63 36.50 0.42
C ILE A 81 3.73 37.58 1.07
N PRO A 82 3.44 38.71 0.39
CA PRO A 82 2.61 39.76 0.95
C PRO A 82 1.15 39.31 1.08
N SER A 83 0.43 39.93 2.03
CA SER A 83 -0.96 39.57 2.36
C SER A 83 -1.97 39.78 1.22
N GLY A 84 -1.62 40.56 0.19
CA GLY A 84 -2.47 40.78 -0.99
C GLY A 84 -2.45 39.65 -2.03
N VAL A 85 -1.62 38.62 -1.84
CA VAL A 85 -1.59 37.46 -2.75
C VAL A 85 -2.79 36.56 -2.48
N GLU A 86 -3.68 36.44 -3.45
CA GLU A 86 -4.92 35.64 -3.37
C GLU A 86 -4.71 34.22 -3.93
N GLU A 87 -3.71 34.03 -4.79
CA GLU A 87 -3.50 32.76 -5.49
C GLU A 87 -2.01 32.37 -5.56
N ILE A 88 -1.74 31.07 -5.34
CA ILE A 88 -0.45 30.44 -5.59
C ILE A 88 -0.63 29.31 -6.60
N GLY A 89 0.05 29.42 -7.73
CA GLY A 89 -0.06 28.54 -8.89
C GLY A 89 0.43 27.11 -8.66
N LYS A 90 0.07 26.24 -9.61
CA LYS A 90 0.55 24.86 -9.66
C LYS A 90 2.07 24.84 -9.78
N PHE A 91 2.70 23.92 -9.05
CA PHE A 91 4.15 23.71 -9.10
C PHE A 91 4.99 24.97 -8.87
N SER A 92 4.43 26.02 -8.25
CA SER A 92 5.09 27.33 -8.17
C SER A 92 6.42 27.28 -7.42
N PHE A 93 6.59 26.41 -6.43
CA PHE A 93 7.84 26.17 -5.69
C PHE A 93 8.39 24.76 -5.91
N MET A 94 8.00 24.08 -7.00
CA MET A 94 8.49 22.73 -7.32
C MET A 94 10.03 22.69 -7.30
N ASN A 95 10.65 21.70 -6.66
CA ASN A 95 12.10 21.54 -6.55
C ASN A 95 12.83 22.77 -5.94
N CYS A 96 12.16 23.57 -5.12
CA CYS A 96 12.81 24.61 -4.31
C CYS A 96 13.55 23.96 -3.13
N SER A 97 14.61 23.19 -3.43
CA SER A 97 15.26 22.29 -2.48
C SER A 97 16.02 22.99 -1.35
N ASN A 98 16.20 24.31 -1.37
CA ASN A 98 16.80 25.06 -0.26
C ASN A 98 15.78 25.80 0.60
N LEU A 99 14.51 25.86 0.20
CA LEU A 99 13.45 26.54 0.93
C LEU A 99 13.22 25.83 2.27
N LYS A 100 13.42 26.53 3.38
CA LYS A 100 13.31 25.97 4.74
C LYS A 100 11.99 26.29 5.41
N GLU A 101 11.48 27.48 5.17
CA GLU A 101 10.24 27.96 5.76
C GLU A 101 9.46 28.83 4.79
N ILE A 102 8.13 28.78 4.91
CA ILE A 102 7.22 29.65 4.17
C ILE A 102 5.93 29.85 4.94
N SER A 103 5.35 31.05 4.83
CA SER A 103 4.02 31.36 5.37
C SER A 103 3.07 31.68 4.23
N ILE A 104 1.92 31.02 4.22
CA ILE A 104 0.86 31.20 3.22
C ILE A 104 -0.07 32.32 3.70
N PRO A 105 -0.32 33.36 2.89
CA PRO A 105 -1.16 34.49 3.29
C PRO A 105 -2.64 34.08 3.45
N HIS A 106 -3.35 34.76 4.35
CA HIS A 106 -4.73 34.45 4.76
C HIS A 106 -5.76 34.45 3.61
N SER A 107 -5.47 35.18 2.53
CA SER A 107 -6.29 35.30 1.31
C SER A 107 -6.25 34.05 0.41
N VAL A 108 -5.29 33.14 0.60
CA VAL A 108 -5.19 31.92 -0.22
C VAL A 108 -6.14 30.86 0.31
N GLU A 109 -7.03 30.38 -0.56
CA GLU A 109 -8.04 29.36 -0.22
C GLU A 109 -7.66 27.94 -0.67
N TYR A 110 -6.70 27.78 -1.59
CA TYR A 110 -6.35 26.47 -2.18
C TYR A 110 -4.85 26.31 -2.31
N MET A 111 -4.33 25.18 -1.83
CA MET A 111 -2.96 24.76 -2.11
C MET A 111 -2.97 23.91 -3.38
N LYS A 112 -2.56 24.50 -4.50
CA LYS A 112 -2.65 23.86 -5.82
C LYS A 112 -1.70 22.68 -5.98
N GLU A 113 -1.94 21.95 -7.06
CA GLU A 113 -1.18 20.75 -7.44
C GLU A 113 0.33 21.03 -7.45
N GLY A 114 1.07 20.19 -6.71
CA GLY A 114 2.53 20.21 -6.69
C GLY A 114 3.19 21.50 -6.20
N THR A 115 2.46 22.43 -5.54
CA THR A 115 3.00 23.75 -5.15
C THR A 115 4.36 23.67 -4.46
N PHE A 116 4.59 22.70 -3.57
CA PHE A 116 5.86 22.43 -2.88
C PHE A 116 6.47 21.06 -3.21
N TYR A 117 6.14 20.50 -4.37
CA TYR A 117 6.69 19.21 -4.82
C TYR A 117 8.21 19.23 -4.75
N LYS A 118 8.81 18.30 -4.00
CA LYS A 118 10.25 18.14 -3.76
C LYS A 118 10.94 19.39 -3.20
N CYS A 119 10.25 20.14 -2.34
CA CYS A 119 10.89 21.07 -1.41
C CYS A 119 11.59 20.29 -0.28
N THR A 120 12.65 19.56 -0.60
CA THR A 120 13.28 18.56 0.29
C THR A 120 13.81 19.13 1.61
N ASN A 121 14.09 20.43 1.70
CA ASN A 121 14.55 21.08 2.93
C ASN A 121 13.45 21.88 3.67
N LEU A 122 12.19 21.82 3.23
CA LEU A 122 11.10 22.51 3.89
C LEU A 122 10.85 21.88 5.26
N GLU A 123 11.16 22.61 6.32
CA GLU A 123 11.05 22.17 7.70
C GLU A 123 9.75 22.66 8.34
N ASN A 124 9.34 23.90 8.03
CA ASN A 124 8.15 24.53 8.62
C ASN A 124 7.30 25.21 7.54
N ILE A 125 5.99 25.03 7.61
CA ILE A 125 5.04 25.79 6.80
C ILE A 125 3.87 26.27 7.66
N ASN A 126 3.58 27.57 7.58
CA ASN A 126 2.39 28.14 8.21
C ASN A 126 1.28 28.24 7.16
N LEU A 127 0.28 27.37 7.29
CA LEU A 127 -0.90 27.39 6.43
C LEU A 127 -1.90 28.46 6.89
N SER A 128 -2.57 29.09 5.91
CA SER A 128 -3.67 30.01 6.14
C SER A 128 -4.89 29.27 6.69
N SER A 129 -5.63 29.90 7.61
CA SER A 129 -6.91 29.38 8.13
C SER A 129 -8.04 29.34 7.10
N SER A 130 -7.86 29.93 5.92
CA SER A 130 -8.87 29.95 4.83
C SER A 130 -8.73 28.78 3.85
N ILE A 131 -7.68 27.95 3.98
CA ILE A 131 -7.42 26.87 3.02
C ILE A 131 -8.50 25.78 3.15
N LYS A 132 -9.13 25.44 2.02
CA LYS A 132 -10.18 24.43 1.91
C LYS A 132 -9.67 23.09 1.37
N SER A 133 -8.61 23.11 0.57
CA SER A 133 -8.06 21.91 -0.06
C SER A 133 -6.53 21.97 -0.17
N ILE A 134 -5.91 20.82 0.04
CA ILE A 134 -4.56 20.51 -0.41
C ILE A 134 -4.69 19.58 -1.60
N GLU A 135 -4.30 20.04 -2.78
CA GLU A 135 -4.43 19.29 -4.03
C GLU A 135 -3.34 18.20 -4.19
N ASN A 136 -3.35 17.53 -5.33
CA ASN A 136 -2.45 16.41 -5.60
C ASN A 136 -0.98 16.84 -5.52
N GLU A 137 -0.15 15.96 -4.94
CA GLU A 137 1.32 16.08 -4.91
C GLU A 137 1.86 17.38 -4.26
N THR A 138 1.04 18.18 -3.56
CA THR A 138 1.41 19.51 -3.06
C THR A 138 2.69 19.50 -2.23
N PHE A 139 2.88 18.53 -1.33
CA PHE A 139 4.07 18.38 -0.47
C PHE A 139 4.88 17.12 -0.78
N LEU A 140 4.66 16.47 -1.92
CA LEU A 140 5.35 15.23 -2.27
C LEU A 140 6.87 15.39 -2.16
N GLY A 141 7.53 14.54 -1.38
CA GLY A 141 8.99 14.58 -1.19
C GLY A 141 9.50 15.81 -0.40
N CYS A 142 8.68 16.41 0.45
CA CYS A 142 9.13 17.36 1.47
C CYS A 142 9.78 16.60 2.63
N ASP A 143 10.97 16.04 2.38
CA ASP A 143 11.65 15.07 3.25
C ASP A 143 11.95 15.57 4.67
N ARG A 144 12.02 16.88 4.88
CA ARG A 144 12.29 17.51 6.19
C ARG A 144 11.07 18.06 6.91
N LEU A 145 9.88 18.00 6.31
CA LEU A 145 8.68 18.49 6.95
C LEU A 145 8.31 17.56 8.10
N GLN A 146 8.44 18.02 9.34
CA GLN A 146 8.27 17.18 10.54
C GLN A 146 6.86 17.24 11.12
N ILE A 147 6.28 18.43 11.12
CA ILE A 147 4.98 18.72 11.72
C ILE A 147 4.20 19.60 10.74
N ILE A 148 2.92 19.32 10.57
CA ILE A 148 2.00 20.22 9.87
C ILE A 148 0.65 20.30 10.59
N GLU A 149 0.17 21.52 10.77
CA GLU A 149 -1.18 21.78 11.26
C GLU A 149 -2.09 22.13 10.08
N LEU A 150 -3.09 21.29 9.82
CA LEU A 150 -4.07 21.56 8.80
C LEU A 150 -5.13 22.54 9.35
N PRO A 151 -5.56 23.54 8.57
CA PRO A 151 -6.55 24.51 9.01
C PRO A 151 -7.93 23.88 9.17
N ASP A 152 -8.73 24.37 10.13
CA ASP A 152 -10.01 23.75 10.50
C ASP A 152 -11.06 23.75 9.37
N THR A 153 -10.87 24.57 8.34
CA THR A 153 -11.72 24.65 7.14
C THR A 153 -11.34 23.64 6.06
N LEU A 154 -10.25 22.90 6.21
CA LEU A 154 -9.76 22.01 5.18
C LEU A 154 -10.64 20.76 5.08
N GLU A 155 -11.17 20.52 3.88
CA GLU A 155 -12.12 19.44 3.57
C GLU A 155 -11.46 18.30 2.78
N GLN A 156 -10.36 18.55 2.07
CA GLN A 156 -9.76 17.58 1.17
C GLN A 156 -8.22 17.56 1.21
N ILE A 157 -7.67 16.35 1.21
CA ILE A 157 -6.27 16.04 0.94
C ILE A 157 -6.21 15.22 -0.35
N GLY A 158 -5.51 15.74 -1.35
CA GLY A 158 -5.35 15.16 -2.66
C GLY A 158 -4.45 13.93 -2.69
N ASP A 159 -4.39 13.30 -3.87
CA ASP A 159 -3.58 12.11 -4.08
C ASP A 159 -2.10 12.47 -3.97
N LYS A 160 -1.34 11.63 -3.24
CA LYS A 160 0.08 11.82 -2.94
C LYS A 160 0.46 13.16 -2.31
N ALA A 161 -0.48 13.88 -1.69
CA ALA A 161 -0.24 15.21 -1.15
C ALA A 161 0.98 15.29 -0.21
N PHE A 162 1.22 14.27 0.62
CA PHE A 162 2.38 14.14 1.53
C PHE A 162 3.18 12.85 1.27
N TYR A 163 3.11 12.31 0.04
CA TYR A 163 3.85 11.11 -0.35
C TYR A 163 5.36 11.36 -0.19
N GLU A 164 6.07 10.41 0.42
CA GLU A 164 7.51 10.54 0.71
C GLU A 164 7.88 11.74 1.61
N CYS A 165 6.96 12.27 2.42
CA CYS A 165 7.33 13.15 3.54
C CYS A 165 8.00 12.34 4.67
N THR A 166 9.23 11.88 4.42
CA THR A 166 9.95 10.88 5.22
C THR A 166 10.37 11.34 6.63
N SER A 167 10.13 12.60 6.99
CA SER A 167 10.28 13.10 8.36
C SER A 167 8.96 13.51 9.02
N LEU A 168 7.81 13.41 8.35
CA LEU A 168 6.53 13.84 8.90
C LEU A 168 6.09 12.90 10.01
N GLU A 169 6.23 13.35 11.26
CA GLU A 169 5.94 12.57 12.46
C GLU A 169 4.57 12.90 13.06
N ASN A 170 4.10 14.13 12.89
CA ASN A 170 2.84 14.60 13.45
C ASN A 170 2.05 15.43 12.44
N ILE A 171 0.75 15.14 12.38
CA ILE A 171 -0.20 15.94 11.63
C ILE A 171 -1.44 16.17 12.48
N LYS A 172 -1.85 17.43 12.57
CA LYS A 172 -3.16 17.79 13.13
C LYS A 172 -4.15 17.87 11.98
N PHE A 173 -5.04 16.89 11.87
CA PHE A 173 -6.10 16.88 10.87
C PHE A 173 -7.18 17.92 11.17
N SER A 174 -7.79 18.44 10.10
CA SER A 174 -8.95 19.34 10.18
C SER A 174 -10.20 18.58 10.64
N PRO A 175 -10.99 19.10 11.59
CA PRO A 175 -12.28 18.52 11.97
C PRO A 175 -13.34 18.56 10.85
N SER A 176 -13.10 19.33 9.78
CA SER A 176 -13.97 19.40 8.59
C SER A 176 -13.54 18.44 7.48
N LEU A 177 -12.44 17.69 7.67
CA LEU A 177 -11.85 16.84 6.64
C LEU A 177 -12.84 15.76 6.18
N LYS A 178 -13.07 15.66 4.87
CA LYS A 178 -13.97 14.71 4.24
C LYS A 178 -13.25 13.59 3.52
N ARG A 179 -12.10 13.89 2.90
CA ARG A 179 -11.40 12.95 2.01
C ARG A 179 -9.89 12.96 2.21
N ILE A 180 -9.33 11.75 2.25
CA ILE A 180 -7.90 11.47 2.19
C ILE A 180 -7.58 10.70 0.89
N GLY A 181 -6.74 11.30 0.04
CA GLY A 181 -6.41 10.82 -1.30
C GLY A 181 -5.51 9.58 -1.35
N LYS A 182 -5.38 9.01 -2.55
CA LYS A 182 -4.58 7.81 -2.81
C LYS A 182 -3.10 8.11 -2.53
N PHE A 183 -2.40 7.23 -1.81
CA PHE A 183 -1.00 7.41 -1.39
C PHE A 183 -0.70 8.69 -0.59
N SER A 184 -1.70 9.40 -0.05
CA SER A 184 -1.50 10.75 0.48
C SER A 184 -0.45 10.86 1.58
N PHE A 185 -0.32 9.85 2.45
CA PHE A 185 0.66 9.78 3.53
C PHE A 185 1.62 8.59 3.38
N SER A 186 1.72 8.03 2.18
CA SER A 186 2.55 6.87 1.98
C SER A 186 4.04 7.20 2.17
N ASN A 187 4.77 6.30 2.83
CA ASN A 187 6.17 6.48 3.23
C ASN A 187 6.42 7.73 4.11
N THR A 188 5.56 7.92 5.12
CA THR A 188 5.73 8.96 6.16
C THR A 188 6.15 8.34 7.51
N LYS A 189 6.57 9.18 8.46
CA LYS A 189 6.97 8.78 9.82
C LYS A 189 5.88 9.01 10.88
N LEU A 190 4.62 9.10 10.45
CA LEU A 190 3.50 9.26 11.37
C LEU A 190 3.52 8.15 12.41
N LYS A 191 3.38 8.52 13.69
CA LYS A 191 3.42 7.57 14.82
C LYS A 191 2.03 7.23 15.32
N GLU A 192 1.20 8.25 15.51
CA GLU A 192 -0.18 8.11 15.97
C GLU A 192 -1.07 8.97 15.08
N VAL A 193 -2.15 8.38 14.59
CA VAL A 193 -3.05 9.05 13.64
C VAL A 193 -4.48 9.01 14.17
N ASN A 194 -5.06 10.19 14.38
CA ASN A 194 -6.46 10.34 14.75
C ASN A 194 -7.21 10.89 13.53
N ILE A 195 -7.90 10.01 12.80
CA ILE A 195 -8.72 10.44 11.67
C ILE A 195 -10.02 11.05 12.22
N PRO A 196 -10.39 12.28 11.82
CA PRO A 196 -11.64 12.91 12.22
C PRO A 196 -12.86 12.09 11.80
N SER A 197 -13.92 12.09 12.61
CA SER A 197 -15.18 11.39 12.30
C SER A 197 -15.90 11.94 11.06
N SER A 198 -15.55 13.15 10.62
CA SER A 198 -16.06 13.77 9.39
C SER A 198 -15.54 13.10 8.12
N VAL A 199 -14.47 12.30 8.19
CA VAL A 199 -13.85 11.66 7.03
C VAL A 199 -14.75 10.54 6.52
N GLU A 200 -15.23 10.73 5.30
CA GLU A 200 -16.12 9.80 4.60
C GLU A 200 -15.31 8.79 3.76
N MET A 201 -14.05 9.13 3.42
CA MET A 201 -13.26 8.36 2.47
C MET A 201 -11.75 8.45 2.75
N ILE A 202 -11.14 7.28 2.97
CA ILE A 202 -9.68 7.08 2.94
C ILE A 202 -9.39 6.20 1.74
N LYS A 203 -8.64 6.72 0.76
CA LYS A 203 -8.37 5.99 -0.49
C LYS A 203 -7.23 4.98 -0.38
N GLU A 204 -7.17 4.10 -1.38
CA GLU A 204 -6.13 3.08 -1.57
C GLU A 204 -4.73 3.59 -1.20
N SER A 205 -4.00 2.78 -0.43
CA SER A 205 -2.61 3.06 -0.04
C SER A 205 -2.38 4.38 0.70
N ALA A 206 -3.40 5.05 1.24
CA ALA A 206 -3.24 6.35 1.91
C ALA A 206 -2.14 6.35 2.99
N PHE A 207 -1.99 5.26 3.74
CA PHE A 207 -0.96 5.08 4.77
C PHE A 207 0.04 3.95 4.46
N TYR A 208 0.20 3.60 3.18
CA TYR A 208 1.16 2.58 2.73
C TYR A 208 2.59 2.91 3.19
N GLU A 209 3.34 1.92 3.68
CA GLU A 209 4.71 2.10 4.18
C GLU A 209 4.86 3.17 5.28
N CYS A 210 3.81 3.46 6.05
CA CYS A 210 3.95 4.23 7.31
C CYS A 210 4.59 3.34 8.38
N THR A 211 5.86 3.00 8.21
CA THR A 211 6.62 2.04 9.04
C THR A 211 6.75 2.46 10.50
N SER A 212 6.53 3.74 10.80
CA SER A 212 6.54 4.27 12.17
C SER A 212 5.17 4.29 12.85
N LEU A 213 4.09 3.96 12.13
CA LEU A 213 2.73 4.05 12.65
C LEU A 213 2.48 2.97 13.69
N GLU A 214 2.22 3.38 14.92
CA GLU A 214 1.98 2.49 16.07
C GLU A 214 0.48 2.30 16.34
N SER A 215 -0.32 3.34 16.12
CA SER A 215 -1.78 3.30 16.27
C SER A 215 -2.51 4.24 15.30
N ILE A 216 -3.72 3.85 14.93
CA ILE A 216 -4.64 4.68 14.15
C ILE A 216 -6.08 4.51 14.62
N ASN A 217 -6.78 5.64 14.77
CA ASN A 217 -8.21 5.68 15.03
C ASN A 217 -8.96 5.98 13.72
N LEU A 218 -9.81 5.05 13.29
CA LEU A 218 -10.60 5.14 12.06
C LEU A 218 -11.99 5.78 12.33
N PRO A 219 -12.61 6.46 11.35
CA PRO A 219 -13.97 6.98 11.45
C PRO A 219 -15.00 5.86 11.69
N SER A 220 -15.98 6.07 12.57
CA SER A 220 -16.98 5.06 12.94
C SER A 220 -17.91 4.65 11.80
N GLU A 221 -18.19 5.58 10.88
CA GLU A 221 -19.13 5.37 9.76
C GLU A 221 -18.48 4.70 8.55
N MET A 222 -17.20 4.33 8.64
CA MET A 222 -16.44 3.77 7.52
C MET A 222 -16.83 2.32 7.26
N LYS A 223 -17.22 2.04 6.01
CA LYS A 223 -17.67 0.72 5.56
C LYS A 223 -16.60 -0.11 4.88
N ILE A 224 -15.55 0.51 4.36
CA ILE A 224 -14.53 -0.16 3.55
C ILE A 224 -13.16 0.34 3.98
N ILE A 225 -12.25 -0.60 4.23
CA ILE A 225 -10.80 -0.32 4.24
C ILE A 225 -10.28 -0.70 2.85
N GLU A 226 -9.83 0.29 2.10
CA GLU A 226 -9.39 0.13 0.71
C GLU A 226 -8.09 -0.69 0.61
N ASN A 227 -7.75 -1.12 -0.61
CA ASN A 227 -6.55 -1.92 -0.88
C ASN A 227 -5.28 -1.23 -0.36
N LYS A 228 -4.37 -2.02 0.23
CA LYS A 228 -3.03 -1.60 0.69
C LYS A 228 -3.02 -0.43 1.68
N THR A 229 -4.15 -0.06 2.29
CA THR A 229 -4.27 1.18 3.08
C THR A 229 -3.22 1.28 4.19
N PHE A 230 -2.93 0.18 4.88
CA PHE A 230 -1.95 0.08 5.98
C PHE A 230 -0.84 -0.93 5.68
N SER A 231 -0.63 -1.30 4.41
CA SER A 231 0.40 -2.28 4.07
C SER A 231 1.79 -1.76 4.42
N ASN A 232 2.64 -2.63 4.98
CA ASN A 232 3.98 -2.32 5.49
C ASN A 232 3.99 -1.29 6.63
N CYS A 233 2.91 -1.15 7.39
CA CYS A 233 2.93 -0.46 8.69
C CYS A 233 3.55 -1.38 9.76
N ASP A 234 4.87 -1.57 9.69
CA ASP A 234 5.62 -2.56 10.49
C ASP A 234 5.43 -2.45 12.01
N LYS A 235 5.17 -1.24 12.53
CA LYS A 235 4.96 -0.97 13.96
C LYS A 235 3.50 -0.93 14.41
N LEU A 236 2.55 -1.11 13.49
CA LEU A 236 1.13 -0.99 13.82
C LEU A 236 0.71 -2.17 14.68
N LYS A 237 0.40 -1.91 15.96
CA LYS A 237 0.12 -2.98 16.94
C LYS A 237 -1.36 -3.29 17.08
N PHE A 238 -2.18 -2.25 17.01
CA PHE A 238 -3.62 -2.32 17.24
C PHE A 238 -4.34 -1.38 16.29
N VAL A 239 -5.45 -1.87 15.74
CA VAL A 239 -6.39 -1.07 14.95
C VAL A 239 -7.79 -1.42 15.44
N LYS A 240 -8.52 -0.40 15.92
CA LYS A 240 -9.95 -0.56 16.14
C LYS A 240 -10.65 -0.46 14.79
N LEU A 241 -11.18 -1.59 14.31
CA LEU A 241 -12.02 -1.60 13.12
C LEU A 241 -13.35 -0.87 13.41
N PRO A 242 -13.91 -0.12 12.44
CA PRO A 242 -15.22 0.51 12.57
C PRO A 242 -16.35 -0.52 12.70
N ASP A 243 -17.36 -0.26 13.53
CA ASP A 243 -18.47 -1.19 13.76
C ASP A 243 -19.31 -1.44 12.49
N LEU A 244 -19.35 -0.45 11.57
CA LEU A 244 -20.06 -0.53 10.28
C LEU A 244 -19.20 -1.09 9.13
N LEU A 245 -18.00 -1.60 9.41
CA LEU A 245 -17.11 -2.11 8.37
C LEU A 245 -17.70 -3.36 7.70
N GLU A 246 -17.84 -3.29 6.38
CA GLU A 246 -18.37 -4.36 5.53
C GLU A 246 -17.24 -5.07 4.75
N GLN A 247 -16.12 -4.39 4.45
CA GLN A 247 -15.04 -4.94 3.63
C GLN A 247 -13.64 -4.53 4.06
N VAL A 248 -12.72 -5.50 4.09
CA VAL A 248 -11.27 -5.28 4.13
C VAL A 248 -10.67 -5.60 2.76
N GLY A 249 -10.03 -4.62 2.14
CA GLY A 249 -9.44 -4.74 0.80
C GLY A 249 -8.17 -5.58 0.75
N ASP A 250 -7.72 -5.85 -0.48
CA ASP A 250 -6.53 -6.64 -0.76
C ASP A 250 -5.28 -5.95 -0.17
N TYR A 251 -4.42 -6.73 0.47
CA TYR A 251 -3.20 -6.27 1.13
C TYR A 251 -3.42 -5.19 2.21
N ALA A 252 -4.64 -4.97 2.71
CA ALA A 252 -4.94 -3.83 3.59
C ALA A 252 -4.00 -3.69 4.80
N PHE A 253 -3.60 -4.80 5.43
CA PHE A 253 -2.66 -4.90 6.55
C PHE A 253 -1.48 -5.85 6.23
N TYR A 254 -1.19 -6.06 4.94
CA TYR A 254 -0.06 -6.90 4.53
C TYR A 254 1.25 -6.39 5.14
N ASN A 255 2.06 -7.29 5.69
CA ASN A 255 3.33 -6.95 6.34
C ASN A 255 3.18 -6.03 7.57
N CYS A 256 2.03 -5.97 8.23
CA CYS A 256 1.92 -5.32 9.55
C CYS A 256 2.54 -6.20 10.64
N LYS A 257 3.88 -6.26 10.66
CA LYS A 257 4.68 -7.19 11.48
C LYS A 257 4.59 -7.01 12.99
N SER A 258 3.87 -6.00 13.48
CA SER A 258 3.59 -5.81 14.91
C SER A 258 2.12 -6.01 15.27
N LEU A 259 1.24 -6.24 14.28
CA LEU A 259 -0.21 -6.37 14.50
C LEU A 259 -0.49 -7.70 15.18
N GLU A 260 -0.76 -7.66 16.49
CA GLU A 260 -0.89 -8.88 17.31
C GLU A 260 -2.33 -9.29 17.60
N GLY A 261 -3.29 -8.39 17.39
CA GLY A 261 -4.70 -8.66 17.62
C GLY A 261 -5.60 -7.77 16.76
N ILE A 262 -6.73 -8.33 16.37
CA ILE A 262 -7.78 -7.64 15.65
C ILE A 262 -9.14 -8.18 16.08
N VAL A 263 -10.12 -7.28 16.20
CA VAL A 263 -11.52 -7.64 16.46
C VAL A 263 -12.30 -7.31 15.19
N PHE A 264 -12.76 -8.36 14.52
CA PHE A 264 -13.60 -8.22 13.33
C PHE A 264 -15.04 -7.83 13.73
N PRO A 265 -15.64 -6.81 13.09
CA PRO A 265 -17.00 -6.37 13.42
C PRO A 265 -18.08 -7.27 12.80
N ASP A 266 -19.24 -7.35 13.46
CA ASP A 266 -20.35 -8.24 13.11
C ASP A 266 -20.97 -8.01 11.72
N LEU A 267 -20.68 -6.88 11.08
CA LEU A 267 -21.19 -6.54 9.75
C LEU A 267 -20.21 -6.90 8.62
N LEU A 268 -18.99 -7.34 8.95
CA LEU A 268 -17.96 -7.65 7.97
C LEU A 268 -18.41 -8.76 7.02
N LYS A 269 -18.26 -8.53 5.71
CA LYS A 269 -18.69 -9.44 4.63
C LYS A 269 -17.55 -10.10 3.91
N SER A 270 -16.42 -9.42 3.73
CA SER A 270 -15.31 -9.95 2.94
C SER A 270 -13.93 -9.50 3.44
N ILE A 271 -12.97 -10.42 3.38
CA ILE A 271 -11.57 -10.22 3.71
C ILE A 271 -10.72 -10.47 2.44
N GLY A 272 -9.99 -9.43 1.99
CA GLY A 272 -9.26 -9.43 0.73
C GLY A 272 -7.98 -10.27 0.68
N VAL A 273 -7.43 -10.39 -0.53
CA VAL A 273 -6.23 -11.18 -0.87
C VAL A 273 -5.02 -10.64 -0.10
N PHE A 274 -4.25 -11.51 0.56
CA PHE A 274 -3.10 -11.13 1.43
C PHE A 274 -3.40 -10.08 2.51
N SER A 275 -4.66 -9.81 2.83
CA SER A 275 -5.05 -8.66 3.67
C SER A 275 -4.39 -8.64 5.05
N PHE A 276 -4.14 -9.79 5.67
CA PHE A 276 -3.46 -9.96 6.95
C PHE A 276 -2.19 -10.80 6.84
N SER A 277 -1.63 -10.97 5.64
CA SER A 277 -0.45 -11.80 5.46
C SER A 277 0.80 -11.17 6.11
N ASN A 278 1.63 -12.01 6.72
CA ASN A 278 2.81 -11.66 7.50
C ASN A 278 2.50 -10.68 8.65
N THR A 279 1.47 -11.00 9.43
CA THR A 279 1.11 -10.32 10.68
C THR A 279 1.43 -11.19 11.90
N LYS A 280 1.36 -10.63 13.11
CA LYS A 280 1.58 -11.34 14.38
C LYS A 280 0.27 -11.72 15.08
N LEU A 281 -0.83 -11.81 14.32
CA LEU A 281 -2.12 -12.16 14.89
C LEU A 281 -2.03 -13.51 15.61
N LYS A 282 -2.55 -13.58 16.84
CA LYS A 282 -2.43 -14.77 17.69
C LYS A 282 -3.69 -15.61 17.71
N ASN A 283 -4.83 -14.98 17.94
CA ASN A 283 -6.13 -15.63 18.00
C ASN A 283 -7.12 -14.81 17.18
N ILE A 284 -7.87 -15.48 16.31
CA ILE A 284 -8.82 -14.83 15.41
C ILE A 284 -10.17 -15.52 15.48
N ILE A 285 -11.23 -14.72 15.68
CA ILE A 285 -12.61 -15.16 15.49
C ILE A 285 -13.17 -14.37 14.32
N ILE A 286 -13.51 -15.06 13.24
CA ILE A 286 -14.14 -14.44 12.06
C ILE A 286 -15.66 -14.56 12.23
N PRO A 287 -16.43 -13.46 12.13
CA PRO A 287 -17.87 -13.50 12.35
C PRO A 287 -18.60 -14.21 11.21
N ASP A 288 -19.71 -14.88 11.52
CA ASP A 288 -20.56 -15.63 10.55
C ASP A 288 -21.16 -14.75 9.44
N SER A 289 -21.05 -13.43 9.58
CA SER A 289 -21.40 -12.46 8.54
C SER A 289 -20.46 -12.48 7.33
N VAL A 290 -19.24 -12.99 7.50
CA VAL A 290 -18.20 -13.02 6.46
C VAL A 290 -18.52 -14.12 5.46
N MET A 291 -18.74 -13.75 4.21
CA MET A 291 -19.09 -14.67 3.13
C MET A 291 -17.89 -15.08 2.28
N GLU A 292 -16.80 -14.31 2.33
CA GLU A 292 -15.62 -14.49 1.49
C GLU A 292 -14.35 -14.15 2.27
N ILE A 293 -13.38 -15.07 2.28
CA ILE A 293 -12.00 -14.84 2.72
C ILE A 293 -11.11 -15.24 1.56
N ARG A 294 -10.43 -14.28 0.95
CA ARG A 294 -9.72 -14.49 -0.32
C ARG A 294 -8.32 -15.10 -0.13
N THR A 295 -7.72 -15.51 -1.24
CA THR A 295 -6.39 -16.13 -1.36
C THR A 295 -5.34 -15.50 -0.43
N SER A 296 -4.60 -16.35 0.28
CA SER A 296 -3.49 -15.96 1.15
C SER A 296 -3.83 -14.94 2.25
N ALA A 297 -5.11 -14.73 2.61
CA ALA A 297 -5.52 -13.67 3.55
C ALA A 297 -4.75 -13.68 4.88
N PHE A 298 -4.42 -14.87 5.42
CA PHE A 298 -3.67 -15.05 6.66
C PHE A 298 -2.33 -15.79 6.44
N ARG A 299 -1.79 -15.79 5.22
CA ARG A 299 -0.49 -16.40 4.90
C ARG A 299 0.64 -15.82 5.75
N GLU A 300 1.54 -16.66 6.24
CA GLU A 300 2.68 -16.31 7.11
C GLU A 300 2.27 -15.62 8.42
N CYS A 301 1.05 -15.86 8.93
CA CYS A 301 0.71 -15.50 10.30
C CYS A 301 1.34 -16.50 11.27
N VAL A 302 2.66 -16.48 11.38
CA VAL A 302 3.47 -17.50 12.10
C VAL A 302 3.16 -17.58 13.60
N GLU A 303 2.57 -16.53 14.20
CA GLU A 303 2.15 -16.50 15.61
C GLU A 303 0.66 -16.89 15.81
N LEU A 304 -0.08 -17.18 14.73
CA LEU A 304 -1.51 -17.54 14.79
C LEU A 304 -1.67 -18.94 15.37
N GLY A 305 -2.12 -19.01 16.63
CA GLY A 305 -2.34 -20.25 17.36
C GLY A 305 -3.77 -20.79 17.26
N GLU A 306 -4.75 -19.90 17.06
CA GLU A 306 -6.17 -20.26 16.96
C GLU A 306 -6.89 -19.39 15.93
N ILE A 307 -7.69 -20.03 15.06
CA ILE A 307 -8.58 -19.36 14.12
C ILE A 307 -9.92 -20.07 14.05
N LYS A 308 -11.00 -19.33 14.27
CA LYS A 308 -12.37 -19.79 13.99
C LYS A 308 -12.84 -19.25 12.65
N LEU A 309 -13.05 -20.14 11.69
CA LEU A 309 -13.66 -19.84 10.40
C LEU A 309 -15.20 -19.75 10.53
N PRO A 310 -15.88 -18.94 9.70
CA PRO A 310 -17.33 -18.79 9.78
C PRO A 310 -18.08 -19.88 8.99
N ASP A 311 -19.26 -20.28 9.50
CA ASP A 311 -20.10 -21.36 8.92
C ASP A 311 -20.71 -21.00 7.55
N SER A 312 -20.68 -19.72 7.19
CA SER A 312 -21.18 -19.15 5.93
C SER A 312 -20.33 -19.52 4.72
N LEU A 313 -19.06 -19.89 4.90
CA LEU A 313 -18.13 -20.15 3.80
C LEU A 313 -18.57 -21.33 2.93
N LYS A 314 -18.07 -21.33 1.69
CA LYS A 314 -18.24 -22.43 0.72
C LYS A 314 -16.93 -23.04 0.27
N THR A 315 -15.85 -22.27 0.34
CA THR A 315 -14.51 -22.65 -0.06
C THR A 315 -13.52 -22.20 1.01
N ILE A 316 -12.45 -22.96 1.17
CA ILE A 316 -11.22 -22.53 1.82
C ILE A 316 -10.27 -22.19 0.67
N GLU A 317 -9.94 -20.91 0.51
CA GLU A 317 -9.15 -20.42 -0.63
C GLU A 317 -7.67 -20.87 -0.58
N GLU A 318 -7.00 -20.78 -1.73
CA GLU A 318 -5.57 -21.06 -1.89
C GLU A 318 -4.72 -20.28 -0.87
N GLU A 319 -3.73 -20.98 -0.29
CA GLU A 319 -2.73 -20.46 0.66
C GLU A 319 -3.30 -19.68 1.87
N ILE A 320 -4.60 -19.78 2.18
CA ILE A 320 -5.28 -18.95 3.18
C ILE A 320 -4.54 -18.91 4.54
N LEU A 321 -3.97 -20.04 4.96
CA LEU A 321 -3.22 -20.23 6.20
C LEU A 321 -1.82 -20.79 5.94
N TYR A 322 -1.26 -20.62 4.74
CA TYR A 322 0.10 -21.05 4.41
C TYR A 322 1.11 -20.54 5.45
N ASN A 323 1.96 -21.41 5.98
CA ASN A 323 2.98 -21.12 7.01
C ASN A 323 2.41 -20.43 8.26
N CYS A 324 1.24 -20.87 8.74
CA CYS A 324 0.75 -20.54 10.08
C CYS A 324 1.35 -21.50 11.11
N SER A 325 2.66 -21.42 11.31
CA SER A 325 3.44 -22.41 12.05
C SER A 325 3.11 -22.54 13.55
N SER A 326 2.35 -21.62 14.17
CA SER A 326 1.87 -21.77 15.55
C SER A 326 0.51 -22.48 15.68
N LEU A 327 -0.22 -22.66 14.58
CA LEU A 327 -1.56 -23.24 14.57
C LEU A 327 -1.46 -24.73 14.93
N LYS A 328 -2.27 -25.18 15.90
CA LYS A 328 -2.24 -26.58 16.38
C LYS A 328 -3.43 -27.40 15.96
N GLU A 329 -4.57 -26.75 15.84
CA GLU A 329 -5.82 -27.38 15.47
C GLU A 329 -6.65 -26.46 14.60
N ILE A 330 -7.44 -27.06 13.72
CA ILE A 330 -8.47 -26.35 12.98
C ILE A 330 -9.69 -27.23 12.75
N GLU A 331 -10.86 -26.64 13.01
CA GLU A 331 -12.16 -27.18 12.61
C GLU A 331 -12.58 -26.52 11.30
N ILE A 332 -12.69 -27.32 10.24
CA ILE A 332 -13.20 -26.84 8.96
C ILE A 332 -14.74 -26.86 9.03
N PRO A 333 -15.42 -25.72 8.81
CA PRO A 333 -16.89 -25.65 8.95
C PRO A 333 -17.64 -26.61 8.02
N GLU A 334 -18.75 -27.15 8.51
CA GLU A 334 -19.68 -27.92 7.68
C GLU A 334 -20.21 -27.08 6.51
N GLY A 335 -20.29 -27.68 5.33
CA GLY A 335 -20.76 -27.01 4.11
C GLY A 335 -19.66 -26.45 3.22
N ILE A 336 -18.39 -26.45 3.66
CA ILE A 336 -17.22 -26.26 2.78
C ILE A 336 -17.20 -27.36 1.72
N LYS A 337 -17.01 -26.96 0.46
CA LYS A 337 -16.97 -27.84 -0.72
C LYS A 337 -15.58 -28.08 -1.26
N GLU A 338 -14.67 -27.14 -1.05
CA GLU A 338 -13.34 -27.16 -1.63
C GLU A 338 -12.32 -26.61 -0.64
N ILE A 339 -11.17 -27.29 -0.55
CA ILE A 339 -9.97 -26.81 0.14
C ILE A 339 -8.93 -26.52 -0.93
N GLY A 340 -8.51 -25.27 -1.03
CA GLY A 340 -7.61 -24.79 -2.08
C GLY A 340 -6.18 -25.28 -1.95
N THR A 341 -5.44 -25.11 -3.04
CA THR A 341 -3.99 -25.40 -3.14
C THR A 341 -3.24 -24.76 -1.98
N LEU A 342 -2.34 -25.52 -1.34
CA LEU A 342 -1.46 -25.07 -0.27
C LEU A 342 -2.17 -24.40 0.94
N ALA A 343 -3.48 -24.61 1.13
CA ALA A 343 -4.28 -23.89 2.14
C ALA A 343 -3.68 -23.93 3.56
N PHE A 344 -3.11 -25.08 3.96
CA PHE A 344 -2.45 -25.31 5.25
C PHE A 344 -0.98 -25.71 5.11
N TYR A 345 -0.38 -25.48 3.95
CA TYR A 345 1.01 -25.85 3.69
C TYR A 345 1.94 -25.20 4.72
N ASP A 346 2.95 -25.94 5.21
CA ASP A 346 3.96 -25.46 6.18
C ASP A 346 3.37 -25.01 7.53
N CYS A 347 2.15 -25.46 7.86
CA CYS A 347 1.60 -25.37 9.22
C CYS A 347 2.22 -26.47 10.10
N VAL A 348 3.52 -26.36 10.35
CA VAL A 348 4.35 -27.43 10.94
C VAL A 348 3.91 -27.94 12.32
N ASN A 349 3.14 -27.16 13.09
CA ASN A 349 2.60 -27.59 14.39
C ASN A 349 1.12 -28.00 14.34
N LEU A 350 0.49 -27.99 13.16
CA LEU A 350 -0.91 -28.36 12.98
C LEU A 350 -1.07 -29.87 13.16
N GLU A 351 -1.54 -30.28 14.33
CA GLU A 351 -1.66 -31.68 14.76
C GLU A 351 -3.05 -32.26 14.51
N ASN A 352 -4.08 -31.42 14.56
CA ASN A 352 -5.48 -31.86 14.48
C ASN A 352 -6.24 -31.07 13.42
N ILE A 353 -6.72 -31.78 12.39
CA ILE A 353 -7.61 -31.21 11.37
C ILE A 353 -8.91 -32.02 11.38
N ILE A 354 -10.03 -31.34 11.57
CA ILE A 354 -11.36 -31.93 11.42
C ILE A 354 -11.86 -31.58 10.02
N VAL A 355 -11.74 -32.53 9.10
CA VAL A 355 -12.28 -32.42 7.73
C VAL A 355 -13.74 -32.90 7.70
N PRO A 356 -14.73 -32.05 7.36
CA PRO A 356 -16.14 -32.43 7.30
C PRO A 356 -16.43 -33.26 6.04
N ASN A 357 -17.53 -34.02 6.07
CA ASN A 357 -17.92 -34.86 4.94
C ASN A 357 -18.44 -34.05 3.73
N SER A 358 -18.64 -32.74 3.91
CA SER A 358 -19.11 -31.85 2.86
C SER A 358 -18.06 -31.52 1.81
N VAL A 359 -16.77 -31.72 2.10
CA VAL A 359 -15.65 -31.41 1.19
C VAL A 359 -15.65 -32.38 0.03
N GLU A 360 -15.58 -31.83 -1.18
CA GLU A 360 -15.67 -32.57 -2.43
C GLU A 360 -14.39 -32.45 -3.28
N LYS A 361 -13.52 -31.48 -2.98
CA LYS A 361 -12.28 -31.20 -3.72
C LYS A 361 -11.14 -30.77 -2.80
N PHE A 362 -9.92 -31.19 -3.17
CA PHE A 362 -8.70 -30.95 -2.39
C PHE A 362 -7.56 -30.51 -3.31
N GLY A 363 -7.26 -29.22 -3.28
CA GLY A 363 -6.19 -28.61 -4.06
C GLY A 363 -4.81 -29.12 -3.68
N SER A 364 -3.84 -28.83 -4.54
CA SER A 364 -2.53 -29.46 -4.48
C SER A 364 -1.79 -29.12 -3.19
N ASN A 365 -1.22 -30.15 -2.54
CA ASN A 365 -0.42 -30.00 -1.32
C ASN A 365 -1.14 -29.24 -0.18
N CYS A 366 -2.47 -29.25 -0.13
CA CYS A 366 -3.26 -28.43 0.80
C CYS A 366 -2.98 -28.73 2.29
N PHE A 367 -2.45 -29.90 2.62
CA PHE A 367 -2.08 -30.31 3.99
C PHE A 367 -0.59 -30.65 4.16
N SER A 368 0.23 -30.48 3.13
CA SER A 368 1.64 -30.91 3.18
C SER A 368 2.43 -30.09 4.21
N GLU A 369 3.51 -30.65 4.73
CA GLU A 369 4.34 -30.03 5.78
C GLU A 369 3.54 -29.70 7.07
N THR A 370 2.51 -30.50 7.38
CA THR A 370 1.78 -30.45 8.65
C THR A 370 2.11 -31.65 9.52
N LYS A 371 2.09 -31.45 10.84
CA LYS A 371 2.23 -32.56 11.80
C LYS A 371 1.06 -33.54 11.72
N TRP A 372 -0.10 -33.09 11.26
CA TRP A 372 -1.28 -33.91 10.99
C TRP A 372 -0.98 -34.97 9.92
N ILE A 373 -0.40 -34.57 8.78
CA ILE A 373 0.05 -35.52 7.73
C ILE A 373 1.20 -36.40 8.23
N GLU A 374 2.14 -35.86 9.01
CA GLU A 374 3.25 -36.65 9.58
C GLU A 374 2.74 -37.81 10.47
N ASN A 375 1.69 -37.56 11.25
CA ASN A 375 1.10 -38.53 12.17
C ASN A 375 0.25 -39.61 11.48
N ILE A 376 -0.03 -39.50 10.18
CA ILE A 376 -0.80 -40.51 9.44
C ILE A 376 0.14 -41.65 9.04
N PRO A 377 -0.17 -42.91 9.41
CA PRO A 377 0.67 -44.04 9.07
C PRO A 377 0.68 -44.27 7.56
N VAL A 378 1.85 -44.60 7.04
CA VAL A 378 2.04 -45.06 5.67
C VAL A 378 1.63 -46.54 5.59
N ASN A 379 0.81 -46.89 4.60
CA ASN A 379 0.41 -48.28 4.36
C ASN A 379 1.50 -49.06 3.58
N GLU A 380 1.23 -50.33 3.25
CA GLU A 380 2.16 -51.18 2.49
C GLU A 380 2.42 -50.72 1.05
N ASP A 381 1.54 -49.87 0.49
CA ASP A 381 1.67 -49.29 -0.85
C ASP A 381 2.39 -47.94 -0.85
N GLY A 382 2.89 -47.49 0.31
CA GLY A 382 3.52 -46.18 0.44
C GLY A 382 2.52 -45.02 0.54
N LEU A 383 1.25 -45.27 0.87
CA LEU A 383 0.19 -44.25 0.86
C LEU A 383 -0.24 -43.85 2.27
N LYS A 384 -0.44 -42.55 2.47
CA LYS A 384 -1.09 -41.98 3.67
C LYS A 384 -2.54 -41.67 3.37
N ILE A 385 -3.44 -42.33 4.10
CA ILE A 385 -4.88 -42.28 3.87
C ILE A 385 -5.59 -41.81 5.14
N TYR A 386 -6.47 -40.83 5.00
CA TYR A 386 -7.41 -40.41 6.05
C TYR A 386 -8.84 -40.68 5.60
N ARG A 387 -9.51 -41.62 6.26
CA ARG A 387 -10.84 -42.10 5.86
C ARG A 387 -10.82 -42.61 4.41
N ASP A 388 -11.48 -41.90 3.50
CA ASP A 388 -11.59 -42.16 2.06
C ASP A 388 -10.80 -41.15 1.22
N ILE A 389 -9.86 -40.42 1.83
CA ILE A 389 -9.02 -39.40 1.19
C ILE A 389 -7.57 -39.88 1.16
N LEU A 390 -6.99 -39.95 -0.03
CA LEU A 390 -5.56 -40.15 -0.24
C LEU A 390 -4.83 -38.81 -0.16
N LEU A 391 -3.98 -38.64 0.85
CA LEU A 391 -3.39 -37.36 1.23
C LEU A 391 -1.96 -37.17 0.77
N GLU A 392 -1.14 -38.23 0.82
CA GLU A 392 0.28 -38.19 0.47
C GLU A 392 0.74 -39.59 0.05
N ALA A 393 1.74 -39.64 -0.83
CA ALA A 393 2.43 -40.87 -1.20
C ALA A 393 3.93 -40.73 -0.88
N THR A 394 4.55 -41.81 -0.42
CA THR A 394 5.98 -41.91 -0.07
C THR A 394 6.51 -43.27 -0.48
N ASP A 395 7.49 -43.30 -1.39
CA ASP A 395 8.15 -44.54 -1.87
C ASP A 395 7.18 -45.59 -2.46
N ILE A 396 6.46 -45.21 -3.52
CA ILE A 396 5.52 -46.10 -4.22
C ILE A 396 6.24 -47.03 -5.21
N GLN A 397 5.59 -48.16 -5.50
CA GLN A 397 6.04 -49.14 -6.49
C GLN A 397 5.88 -48.61 -7.92
N GLU A 398 6.55 -49.26 -8.87
CA GLU A 398 6.42 -48.97 -10.31
C GLU A 398 4.98 -49.16 -10.80
N ASN A 399 4.25 -50.12 -10.23
CA ASN A 399 2.87 -50.41 -10.59
C ASN A 399 2.00 -50.32 -9.33
N LEU A 400 1.00 -49.43 -9.35
CA LEU A 400 0.23 -49.09 -8.16
C LEU A 400 -1.28 -49.26 -8.40
N VAL A 401 -1.96 -50.00 -7.52
CA VAL A 401 -3.42 -50.14 -7.55
C VAL A 401 -4.00 -49.45 -6.32
N ILE A 402 -4.73 -48.34 -6.53
CA ILE A 402 -5.28 -47.57 -5.43
C ILE A 402 -6.51 -48.27 -4.85
N ASN A 403 -6.59 -48.27 -3.51
CA ASN A 403 -7.66 -48.92 -2.76
C ASN A 403 -9.07 -48.48 -3.24
N PRO A 404 -9.99 -49.42 -3.56
CA PRO A 404 -11.35 -49.14 -4.03
C PRO A 404 -12.23 -48.28 -3.13
N ASN A 405 -11.86 -48.07 -1.86
CA ASN A 405 -12.63 -47.24 -0.94
C ASN A 405 -12.20 -45.76 -0.95
N ILE A 406 -11.18 -45.39 -1.72
CA ILE A 406 -10.74 -43.99 -1.85
C ILE A 406 -11.69 -43.22 -2.77
N ASN A 407 -12.32 -42.17 -2.25
CA ASN A 407 -13.21 -41.29 -3.00
C ASN A 407 -12.50 -40.02 -3.50
N PHE A 408 -11.40 -39.64 -2.84
CA PHE A 408 -10.72 -38.37 -3.08
C PHE A 408 -9.20 -38.56 -3.12
N ILE A 409 -8.54 -37.92 -4.07
CA ILE A 409 -7.08 -37.83 -4.16
C ILE A 409 -6.70 -36.35 -4.10
N VAL A 410 -5.86 -35.97 -3.14
CA VAL A 410 -5.34 -34.60 -3.06
C VAL A 410 -4.49 -34.29 -4.29
N GLY A 411 -4.57 -33.05 -4.80
CA GLY A 411 -3.72 -32.61 -5.91
C GLY A 411 -2.23 -32.78 -5.59
N GLY A 412 -1.42 -33.12 -6.59
CA GLY A 412 0.03 -33.30 -6.41
C GLY A 412 0.48 -34.58 -5.67
N VAL A 413 -0.42 -35.48 -5.24
CA VAL A 413 -0.04 -36.68 -4.47
C VAL A 413 1.03 -37.55 -5.13
N PHE A 414 0.99 -37.71 -6.46
CA PHE A 414 1.99 -38.48 -7.20
C PHE A 414 2.97 -37.59 -7.98
N GLN A 415 3.07 -36.31 -7.63
CA GLN A 415 4.03 -35.42 -8.25
C GLN A 415 5.47 -35.91 -8.05
N ASP A 416 6.31 -35.78 -9.08
CA ASP A 416 7.74 -36.11 -9.09
C ASP A 416 8.07 -37.60 -8.83
N PHE A 417 7.08 -38.50 -8.95
CA PHE A 417 7.30 -39.95 -8.86
C PHE A 417 7.84 -40.54 -10.17
N GLU A 418 9.15 -40.39 -10.39
CA GLU A 418 9.82 -40.86 -11.61
C GLU A 418 9.73 -42.38 -11.80
N LYS A 419 9.63 -43.19 -10.73
CA LYS A 419 9.56 -44.65 -10.84
C LYS A 419 8.18 -45.20 -11.23
N LEU A 420 7.12 -44.39 -11.13
CA LEU A 420 5.76 -44.85 -11.37
C LEU A 420 5.56 -45.10 -12.88
N GLU A 421 5.30 -46.36 -13.25
CA GLU A 421 5.07 -46.84 -14.61
C GLU A 421 3.58 -47.02 -14.92
N SER A 422 2.79 -47.53 -13.96
CA SER A 422 1.34 -47.64 -14.12
C SER A 422 0.58 -47.39 -12.83
N ILE A 423 -0.64 -46.84 -12.96
CA ILE A 423 -1.54 -46.65 -11.83
C ILE A 423 -3.00 -46.97 -12.18
N VAL A 424 -3.67 -47.70 -11.29
CA VAL A 424 -5.10 -48.00 -11.40
C VAL A 424 -5.88 -47.21 -10.35
N LEU A 425 -6.74 -46.31 -10.82
CA LEU A 425 -7.56 -45.46 -9.97
C LEU A 425 -8.92 -46.11 -9.67
N PRO A 426 -9.44 -46.03 -8.43
CA PRO A 426 -10.68 -46.68 -8.05
C PRO A 426 -11.92 -45.98 -8.62
N ASN A 427 -12.96 -46.77 -8.91
CA ASN A 427 -14.13 -46.35 -9.68
C ASN A 427 -15.00 -45.25 -9.06
N ASN A 428 -14.80 -44.97 -7.78
CA ASN A 428 -15.53 -44.02 -6.96
C ASN A 428 -14.83 -42.65 -6.84
N ILE A 429 -13.64 -42.47 -7.43
CA ILE A 429 -12.98 -41.16 -7.48
C ILE A 429 -13.88 -40.15 -8.20
N LYS A 430 -14.01 -38.98 -7.59
CA LYS A 430 -14.84 -37.90 -8.14
C LYS A 430 -14.08 -36.96 -9.08
N CYS A 431 -12.80 -36.73 -8.80
CA CYS A 431 -11.94 -35.83 -9.56
C CYS A 431 -10.47 -36.25 -9.46
N ILE A 432 -9.69 -35.88 -10.47
CA ILE A 432 -8.22 -35.87 -10.44
C ILE A 432 -7.83 -34.40 -10.53
N GLU A 433 -7.16 -33.90 -9.50
CA GLU A 433 -6.83 -32.48 -9.37
C GLU A 433 -5.53 -32.13 -10.11
N GLU A 434 -5.25 -30.82 -10.22
CA GLU A 434 -4.04 -30.36 -10.89
C GLU A 434 -2.77 -30.92 -10.23
N TYR A 435 -1.76 -31.15 -11.08
CA TYR A 435 -0.44 -31.63 -10.70
C TYR A 435 -0.36 -33.04 -10.09
N THR A 436 -1.47 -33.79 -9.98
CA THR A 436 -1.46 -35.14 -9.37
C THR A 436 -0.39 -36.06 -9.94
N PHE A 437 -0.11 -36.04 -11.25
CA PHE A 437 0.95 -36.84 -11.90
C PHE A 437 2.04 -35.98 -12.55
N GLN A 438 2.26 -34.76 -12.06
CA GLN A 438 3.27 -33.87 -12.62
C GLN A 438 4.66 -34.52 -12.50
N ASN A 439 5.45 -34.49 -13.58
CA ASN A 439 6.81 -35.02 -13.65
C ASN A 439 6.96 -36.55 -13.37
N CYS A 440 5.91 -37.35 -13.51
CA CYS A 440 6.03 -38.82 -13.55
C CYS A 440 6.58 -39.28 -14.91
N ILE A 441 7.89 -39.14 -15.13
CA ILE A 441 8.51 -39.31 -16.47
C ILE A 441 8.40 -40.72 -17.06
N ASN A 442 8.25 -41.76 -16.25
CA ASN A 442 8.13 -43.15 -16.71
C ASN A 442 6.68 -43.65 -16.71
N LEU A 443 5.68 -42.79 -16.42
CA LEU A 443 4.28 -43.20 -16.34
C LEU A 443 3.74 -43.52 -17.74
N GLU A 444 3.52 -44.81 -18.00
CA GLU A 444 3.06 -45.34 -19.28
C GLU A 444 1.53 -45.44 -19.36
N SER A 445 0.85 -45.68 -18.24
CA SER A 445 -0.61 -45.85 -18.21
C SER A 445 -1.28 -45.41 -16.91
N ILE A 446 -2.46 -44.80 -17.05
CA ILE A 446 -3.37 -44.46 -15.95
C ILE A 446 -4.73 -45.07 -16.30
N GLU A 447 -5.19 -46.05 -15.53
CA GLU A 447 -6.54 -46.57 -15.67
C GLU A 447 -7.52 -45.66 -14.91
N ILE A 448 -8.16 -44.75 -15.66
CA ILE A 448 -9.14 -43.80 -15.13
C ILE A 448 -10.56 -44.41 -15.25
N PRO A 449 -11.35 -44.43 -14.16
CA PRO A 449 -12.74 -44.87 -14.20
C PRO A 449 -13.63 -44.06 -15.14
N SER A 450 -14.67 -44.70 -15.66
CA SER A 450 -15.68 -44.01 -16.47
C SER A 450 -16.41 -42.94 -15.65
N GLY A 451 -16.34 -41.67 -16.08
CA GLY A 451 -17.09 -40.56 -15.49
C GLY A 451 -16.29 -39.65 -14.54
N VAL A 452 -14.98 -39.88 -14.37
CA VAL A 452 -14.08 -38.93 -13.71
C VAL A 452 -13.87 -37.73 -14.63
N ASN A 453 -14.13 -36.53 -14.13
CA ASN A 453 -13.71 -35.29 -14.79
C ASN A 453 -12.38 -34.85 -14.15
N GLY A 454 -11.35 -34.67 -14.97
CA GLY A 454 -9.98 -34.32 -14.58
C GLY A 454 -9.16 -34.07 -15.83
#